data_AF-K2BP32-F1
#
_entry.id   AF-K2BP32-F1
#
_cell.length_a   1.000
_cell.length_b   1.000
_cell.length_c   1.000
_cell.angle_alpha   90.00
_cell.angle_beta   90.00
_cell.angle_gamma   90.00
#
_symmetry.space_group_name_H-M   'P 1'
#
loop_
_entity.id
_entity.type
_entity.pdbx_description
1 polymer ?
#
loop_
_entity_poly.entity_id
_entity_poly.type
_entity_poly.pdbx_seq_one_letter_code
_entity_poly.pdbx_strand_id
1 'polypeptide(L)'
;MAKQSYWEVFYFDFLIKVFSFFKKNEEFIFLYKPFPSLRQDPILSILESKNLNCKYVKEPFAPRLLEACDAFIFDTPDTGVLEACLTKKPILLLAEKRLVGLMSEARETLLKRVILVESEEEFFKKIEVFLSVVSRGECFEDRNFIKAYGTLNDDGCSVMRGCEVLRKVMFLEKYENCAVL
;
A
#
# COMPACT_ATOMS: atom_id res chain seq x y z
N MET A 1 -2.78 -7.50 -17.27
CA MET A 1 -4.18 -7.08 -17.57
C MET A 1 -4.75 -6.05 -16.59
N ALA A 2 -4.27 -5.93 -15.34
CA ALA A 2 -4.76 -4.92 -14.38
C ALA A 2 -4.50 -3.43 -14.75
N LYS A 3 -3.52 -3.14 -15.63
CA LYS A 3 -3.15 -1.75 -15.97
C LYS A 3 -4.18 -1.02 -16.84
N GLN A 4 -5.07 -1.71 -17.55
CA GLN A 4 -5.97 -1.06 -18.52
C GLN A 4 -7.31 -0.65 -17.90
N SER A 5 -7.81 -1.40 -16.90
CA SER A 5 -9.03 -1.05 -16.14
C SER A 5 -8.81 0.06 -15.11
N TYR A 6 -7.56 0.24 -14.65
CA TYR A 6 -7.23 1.23 -13.60
C TYR A 6 -7.41 2.68 -14.02
N TRP A 7 -7.42 2.96 -15.33
CA TRP A 7 -7.46 4.31 -15.89
C TRP A 7 -8.82 4.67 -16.49
N GLU A 8 -9.85 3.88 -16.22
CA GLU A 8 -11.21 4.23 -16.61
C GLU A 8 -11.70 5.45 -15.81
N VAL A 9 -12.64 6.19 -16.39
CA VAL A 9 -13.22 7.42 -15.82
C VAL A 9 -13.64 7.23 -14.35
N PHE A 10 -14.09 6.03 -14.00
CA PHE A 10 -14.51 5.65 -12.65
C PHE A 10 -13.44 5.81 -11.57
N TYR A 11 -12.16 5.54 -11.88
CA TYR A 11 -11.09 5.67 -10.88
C TYR A 11 -10.84 7.12 -10.49
N PHE A 12 -10.84 8.03 -11.46
CA PHE A 12 -10.67 9.45 -11.19
C PHE A 12 -11.88 10.04 -10.45
N ASP A 13 -13.09 9.60 -10.78
CA ASP A 13 -14.29 9.98 -10.04
C ASP A 13 -14.22 9.53 -8.56
N PHE A 14 -13.75 8.30 -8.32
CA PHE A 14 -13.49 7.80 -6.97
C PHE A 14 -12.50 8.71 -6.22
N LEU A 15 -11.33 8.98 -6.80
CA LEU A 15 -10.32 9.86 -6.18
C LEU A 15 -10.87 11.26 -5.90
N ILE A 16 -11.62 11.85 -6.82
CA ILE A 16 -12.26 13.17 -6.61
C ILE A 16 -13.20 13.14 -5.41
N LYS A 17 -14.00 12.08 -5.25
CA LYS A 17 -14.87 11.91 -4.07
C LYS A 17 -14.04 11.80 -2.78
N VAL A 18 -12.94 11.03 -2.79
CA VAL A 18 -12.02 10.93 -1.65
C VAL A 18 -11.44 12.30 -1.29
N PHE A 19 -10.89 13.04 -2.25
CA PHE A 19 -10.33 14.37 -1.97
C PHE A 19 -11.40 15.36 -1.50
N SER A 20 -12.62 15.27 -2.04
CA SER A 20 -13.75 16.11 -1.61
C SER A 20 -14.18 15.80 -0.18
N PHE A 21 -14.05 14.54 0.24
CA PHE A 21 -14.26 14.14 1.63
C PHE A 21 -13.21 14.77 2.56
N PHE A 22 -11.92 14.69 2.22
CA PHE A 22 -10.85 15.31 3.03
C PHE A 22 -10.87 16.85 3.04
N LYS A 23 -11.44 17.49 2.02
CA LYS A 23 -11.71 18.93 2.06
C LYS A 23 -12.64 19.35 3.20
N LYS A 24 -13.53 18.46 3.65
CA LYS A 24 -14.46 18.72 4.78
C LYS A 24 -13.87 18.36 6.15
N ASN A 25 -12.71 17.70 6.17
CA ASN A 25 -12.04 17.22 7.37
C ASN A 25 -10.61 17.81 7.40
N GLU A 26 -10.54 19.14 7.58
CA GLU A 26 -9.30 19.93 7.46
C GLU A 26 -8.27 19.65 8.57
N GLU A 27 -8.69 18.97 9.64
CA GLU A 27 -7.81 18.50 10.70
C GLU A 27 -6.82 17.41 10.23
N PHE A 28 -7.11 16.75 9.11
CA PHE A 28 -6.22 15.76 8.49
C PHE A 28 -5.47 16.36 7.30
N ILE A 29 -4.16 16.12 7.24
CA ILE A 29 -3.36 16.43 6.06
C ILE A 29 -3.35 15.20 5.15
N PHE A 30 -4.12 15.24 4.06
CA PHE A 30 -4.14 14.13 3.11
C PHE A 30 -2.97 14.22 2.13
N LEU A 31 -2.16 13.17 2.06
CA LEU A 31 -1.06 13.05 1.09
C LEU A 31 -1.45 12.06 -0.01
N TYR A 32 -1.49 12.52 -1.25
CA TYR A 32 -1.73 11.67 -2.41
C TYR A 32 -0.41 11.27 -3.07
N LYS A 33 -0.13 9.97 -3.12
CA LYS A 33 1.05 9.40 -3.76
C LYS A 33 0.66 8.80 -5.12
N PRO A 34 1.05 9.40 -6.25
CA PRO A 34 0.83 8.82 -7.57
C PRO A 34 1.70 7.56 -7.77
N PHE A 35 1.27 6.68 -8.68
CA PHE A 35 2.11 5.58 -9.15
C PHE A 35 3.42 6.13 -9.73
N PRO A 36 4.59 5.60 -9.33
CA PRO A 36 5.89 6.09 -9.79
C PRO A 36 6.07 6.07 -11.32
N SER A 37 5.38 5.14 -12.01
CA SER A 37 5.47 4.99 -13.46
C SER A 37 4.66 6.03 -14.25
N LEU A 38 3.87 6.88 -13.60
CA LEU A 38 3.06 7.88 -14.29
C LEU A 38 3.89 9.08 -14.70
N ARG A 39 4.00 9.28 -16.03
CA ARG A 39 4.66 10.46 -16.60
C ARG A 39 3.86 11.74 -16.30
N GLN A 40 2.54 11.67 -16.44
CA GLN A 40 1.61 12.75 -16.15
C GLN A 40 0.41 12.19 -15.41
N ASP A 41 -0.02 12.88 -14.37
CA ASP A 41 -1.14 12.49 -13.54
C ASP A 41 -2.21 13.59 -13.60
N PRO A 42 -3.40 13.34 -14.18
CA PRO A 42 -4.45 14.34 -14.29
C PRO A 42 -5.04 14.73 -12.93
N ILE A 43 -4.79 13.96 -11.87
CA ILE A 43 -5.19 14.36 -10.51
C ILE A 43 -4.51 15.66 -10.10
N LEU A 44 -3.26 15.89 -10.51
CA LEU A 44 -2.54 17.10 -10.13
C LEU A 44 -3.29 18.37 -10.55
N SER A 45 -3.77 18.45 -11.80
CA SER A 45 -4.52 19.61 -12.29
C SER A 45 -5.90 19.74 -11.61
N ILE A 46 -6.50 18.62 -11.21
CA ILE A 46 -7.77 18.63 -10.46
C ILE A 46 -7.55 19.18 -9.04
N LEU A 47 -6.48 18.76 -8.36
CA LEU A 47 -6.15 19.24 -7.02
C LEU A 47 -5.88 20.75 -7.03
N GLU A 48 -5.11 21.23 -8.01
CA GLU A 48 -4.80 22.65 -8.19
C GLU A 48 -6.04 23.49 -8.49
N SER A 49 -6.93 23.02 -9.39
CA SER A 49 -8.12 23.78 -9.79
C SER A 49 -9.22 23.83 -8.72
N LYS A 50 -9.38 22.77 -7.92
CA LYS A 50 -10.47 22.67 -6.92
C LYS A 50 -10.08 23.14 -5.52
N ASN A 51 -8.81 23.49 -5.29
CA ASN A 51 -8.25 23.86 -3.98
C ASN A 51 -8.71 22.86 -2.89
N LEU A 52 -8.35 21.58 -3.08
CA LEU A 52 -8.69 20.50 -2.16
C LEU A 52 -7.61 20.40 -1.06
N ASN A 53 -8.00 20.00 0.15
CA ASN A 53 -7.07 19.75 1.26
C ASN A 53 -6.30 18.42 1.02
N CYS A 54 -5.42 18.43 0.02
CA CYS A 54 -4.64 17.28 -0.40
C CYS A 54 -3.30 17.76 -0.98
N LYS A 55 -2.21 17.15 -0.55
CA LYS A 55 -0.87 17.41 -1.09
C LYS A 55 -0.47 16.28 -2.03
N TYR A 56 -0.11 16.63 -3.25
CA TYR A 56 0.44 15.71 -4.22
C TYR A 56 1.92 15.45 -3.93
N VAL A 57 2.31 14.21 -3.65
CA VAL A 57 3.65 13.86 -3.18
C VAL A 57 4.29 12.83 -4.10
N LYS A 58 5.24 13.23 -4.95
CA LYS A 58 6.01 12.29 -5.80
C LYS A 58 7.15 11.62 -5.03
N GLU A 59 7.82 12.39 -4.19
CA GLU A 59 8.97 11.98 -3.36
C GLU A 59 8.70 12.34 -1.90
N PRO A 60 9.18 11.55 -0.92
CA PRO A 60 10.07 10.39 -1.07
C PRO A 60 9.35 9.10 -1.54
N PHE A 61 10.12 8.03 -1.75
CA PHE A 61 9.59 6.69 -2.05
C PHE A 61 8.69 6.14 -0.92
N ALA A 62 7.79 5.22 -1.26
CA ALA A 62 6.67 4.79 -0.42
C ALA A 62 7.06 4.41 1.03
N PRO A 63 8.08 3.57 1.29
CA PRO A 63 8.55 3.27 2.65
C PRO A 63 8.84 4.49 3.54
N ARG A 64 9.35 5.60 3.00
CA ARG A 64 9.56 6.83 3.77
C ARG A 64 8.24 7.54 4.11
N LEU A 65 7.25 7.46 3.22
CA LEU A 65 5.89 7.92 3.52
C LEU A 65 5.23 7.03 4.58
N LEU A 66 5.45 5.71 4.51
CA LEU A 66 4.97 4.77 5.53
C LEU A 66 5.59 5.08 6.91
N GLU A 67 6.83 5.56 6.96
CA GLU A 67 7.46 6.02 8.20
C GLU A 67 6.83 7.33 8.72
N ALA A 68 6.54 8.28 7.83
CA ALA A 68 6.13 9.64 8.20
C ALA A 68 4.62 9.84 8.45
N CYS A 69 3.72 9.11 7.79
CA CYS A 69 2.28 9.33 7.93
C CYS A 69 1.69 8.56 9.12
N ASP A 70 0.61 9.04 9.73
CA ASP A 70 -0.03 8.37 10.86
C ASP A 70 -0.92 7.18 10.48
N ALA A 71 -1.41 7.15 9.23
CA ALA A 71 -2.32 6.14 8.72
C ALA A 71 -2.28 6.04 7.19
N PHE A 72 -2.87 4.97 6.65
CA PHE A 72 -2.82 4.68 5.21
C PHE A 72 -4.19 4.33 4.64
N ILE A 73 -4.43 4.80 3.42
CA ILE A 73 -5.57 4.41 2.58
C ILE A 73 -5.00 3.78 1.32
N PHE A 74 -5.42 2.56 1.02
CA PHE A 74 -5.10 1.85 -0.21
C PHE A 74 -6.39 1.55 -0.97
N ASP A 75 -6.35 1.74 -2.27
CA ASP A 75 -7.44 1.47 -3.21
C ASP A 75 -7.30 0.11 -3.92
N THR A 76 -6.21 -0.61 -3.64
CA THR A 76 -5.93 -1.93 -4.23
C THR A 76 -5.01 -2.72 -3.29
N PRO A 77 -5.20 -4.05 -3.17
CA PRO A 77 -4.30 -4.92 -2.42
C PRO A 77 -3.01 -5.16 -3.19
N ASP A 78 -2.01 -4.30 -2.96
CA ASP A 78 -0.70 -4.36 -3.61
C ASP A 78 0.46 -4.51 -2.60
N THR A 79 1.71 -4.37 -3.07
CA THR A 79 2.88 -4.45 -2.19
C THR A 79 2.94 -3.33 -1.16
N GLY A 80 2.31 -2.17 -1.42
CA GLY A 80 2.20 -1.09 -0.45
C GLY A 80 1.38 -1.50 0.77
N VAL A 81 0.34 -2.31 0.60
CA VAL A 81 -0.42 -2.90 1.73
C VAL A 81 0.45 -3.83 2.57
N LEU A 82 1.25 -4.68 1.92
CA LEU A 82 2.20 -5.56 2.61
C LEU A 82 3.20 -4.74 3.43
N GLU A 83 3.79 -3.70 2.84
CA GLU A 83 4.72 -2.82 3.54
C GLU A 83 4.04 -2.08 4.71
N ALA A 84 2.83 -1.56 4.51
CA ALA A 84 2.08 -0.87 5.56
C ALA A 84 1.73 -1.80 6.73
N CYS A 85 1.47 -3.08 6.46
CA CYS A 85 1.20 -4.08 7.49
C CYS A 85 2.42 -4.37 8.40
N LEU A 86 3.64 -4.00 8.00
CA LEU A 86 4.83 -4.07 8.87
C LEU A 86 4.81 -2.99 9.97
N THR A 87 4.02 -1.92 9.78
CA THR A 87 3.82 -0.88 10.78
C THR A 87 2.71 -1.27 11.77
N LYS A 88 2.50 -0.46 12.81
CA LYS A 88 1.33 -0.56 13.72
C LYS A 88 0.20 0.41 13.34
N LYS A 89 0.34 1.14 12.23
CA LYS A 89 -0.55 2.26 11.89
C LYS A 89 -1.87 1.78 11.29
N PRO A 90 -2.99 2.51 11.45
CA PRO A 90 -4.26 2.18 10.83
C PRO A 90 -4.15 2.08 9.30
N ILE A 91 -4.88 1.12 8.73
CA ILE A 91 -4.95 0.88 7.29
C ILE A 91 -6.42 0.72 6.91
N LEU A 92 -6.89 1.55 5.97
CA LEU A 92 -8.14 1.35 5.24
C LEU A 92 -7.79 0.81 3.84
N LEU A 93 -8.38 -0.32 3.47
CA LEU A 93 -8.11 -0.96 2.19
C LEU A 93 -9.42 -1.24 1.43
N LEU A 94 -9.55 -0.65 0.25
CA LEU A 94 -10.53 -1.08 -0.75
C LEU A 94 -9.97 -2.24 -1.57
N ALA A 95 -10.51 -3.43 -1.36
CA ALA A 95 -10.20 -4.64 -2.13
C ALA A 95 -11.35 -4.96 -3.09
N GLU A 96 -11.62 -4.05 -4.01
CA GLU A 96 -12.72 -4.24 -4.96
C GLU A 96 -12.42 -5.40 -5.92
N LYS A 97 -13.29 -6.42 -5.93
CA LYS A 97 -13.10 -7.67 -6.69
C LYS A 97 -12.93 -7.46 -8.20
N ARG A 98 -13.41 -6.34 -8.73
CA ARG A 98 -13.27 -5.97 -10.16
C ARG A 98 -11.84 -5.58 -10.52
N LEU A 99 -11.06 -5.09 -9.55
CA LEU A 99 -9.67 -4.68 -9.72
C LEU A 99 -8.73 -5.84 -9.42
N VAL A 100 -8.75 -6.31 -8.16
CA VAL A 100 -7.91 -7.40 -7.66
C VAL A 100 -8.68 -8.17 -6.58
N GLY A 101 -8.96 -9.45 -6.82
CA GLY A 101 -9.57 -10.33 -5.84
C GLY A 101 -8.55 -10.91 -4.86
N LEU A 102 -8.89 -10.94 -3.58
CA LEU A 102 -8.13 -11.66 -2.55
C LEU A 102 -8.56 -13.13 -2.50
N MET A 103 -7.60 -14.04 -2.32
CA MET A 103 -7.89 -15.42 -1.90
C MET A 103 -8.53 -15.43 -0.50
N SER A 104 -9.36 -16.41 -0.20
CA SER A 104 -10.10 -16.49 1.07
C SER A 104 -9.16 -16.45 2.28
N GLU A 105 -8.06 -17.21 2.24
CA GLU A 105 -7.08 -17.30 3.32
C GLU A 105 -6.34 -15.96 3.54
N ALA A 106 -5.99 -15.30 2.44
CA ALA A 106 -5.37 -13.97 2.47
C ALA A 106 -6.34 -12.93 3.04
N ARG A 107 -7.60 -12.99 2.63
CA ARG A 107 -8.66 -12.10 3.12
C ARG A 107 -8.90 -12.26 4.62
N GLU A 108 -9.03 -13.50 5.10
CA GLU A 108 -9.29 -13.80 6.51
C GLU A 108 -8.16 -13.33 7.44
N THR A 109 -6.92 -13.48 7.01
CA THR A 109 -5.76 -13.01 7.78
C THR A 109 -5.61 -11.49 7.69
N LEU A 110 -5.87 -10.88 6.53
CA LEU A 110 -5.76 -9.44 6.33
C LEU A 110 -6.83 -8.65 7.12
N LEU A 111 -8.06 -9.16 7.22
CA LEU A 111 -9.17 -8.57 7.99
C LEU A 111 -8.85 -8.29 9.46
N LYS A 112 -7.87 -9.01 10.03
CA LYS A 112 -7.43 -8.82 11.42
C LYS A 112 -6.48 -7.62 11.58
N ARG A 113 -5.91 -7.13 10.47
CA ARG A 113 -4.91 -6.06 10.44
C ARG A 113 -5.45 -4.75 9.85
N VAL A 114 -6.41 -4.81 8.92
CA VAL A 114 -6.89 -3.65 8.18
C VAL A 114 -8.39 -3.49 8.29
N ILE A 115 -8.89 -2.26 8.14
CA ILE A 115 -10.30 -2.02 7.83
C ILE A 115 -10.48 -2.35 6.34
N LEU A 116 -10.90 -3.58 6.06
CA LEU A 116 -11.12 -4.06 4.70
C LEU A 116 -12.54 -3.70 4.25
N VAL A 117 -12.65 -3.12 3.05
CA VAL A 117 -13.92 -2.87 2.36
C VAL A 117 -13.85 -3.42 0.95
N GLU A 118 -14.97 -3.90 0.42
CA GLU A 118 -14.99 -4.60 -0.87
C GLU A 118 -15.79 -3.84 -1.94
N SER A 119 -16.30 -2.64 -1.62
CA SER A 119 -17.04 -1.77 -2.54
C SER A 119 -16.81 -0.28 -2.24
N GLU A 120 -16.99 0.58 -3.24
CA GLU A 120 -16.92 2.05 -3.09
C GLU A 120 -17.94 2.58 -2.07
N GLU A 121 -19.17 2.07 -2.09
CA GLU A 121 -20.21 2.49 -1.15
C GLU A 121 -19.81 2.19 0.31
N GLU A 122 -19.30 0.99 0.56
CA GLU A 122 -18.80 0.60 1.87
C GLU A 122 -17.57 1.43 2.28
N PHE A 123 -16.68 1.72 1.34
CA PHE A 123 -15.52 2.57 1.56
C PHE A 123 -15.91 3.93 2.14
N PHE A 124 -16.87 4.63 1.52
CA PHE A 124 -17.33 5.93 2.02
C PHE A 124 -18.11 5.84 3.34
N LYS A 125 -18.71 4.70 3.67
CA LYS A 125 -19.29 4.46 5.01
C LYS A 125 -18.22 4.22 6.06
N LYS A 126 -17.08 3.63 5.69
CA LYS A 126 -16.01 3.23 6.61
C LYS A 126 -14.91 4.27 6.75
N ILE A 127 -14.78 5.23 5.82
CA ILE A 127 -13.75 6.27 5.91
C ILE A 127 -13.91 7.13 7.18
N GLU A 128 -15.13 7.43 7.62
CA GLU A 128 -15.37 8.14 8.88
C GLU A 128 -14.96 7.30 10.11
N VAL A 129 -15.27 6.00 10.08
CA VAL A 129 -14.82 5.06 11.13
C VAL A 129 -13.30 5.01 11.18
N PHE A 130 -12.66 4.94 10.02
CA PHE A 130 -11.20 4.97 9.89
C PHE A 130 -10.61 6.25 10.48
N LEU A 131 -11.13 7.43 10.14
CA LEU A 131 -10.64 8.68 10.71
C LEU A 131 -10.83 8.73 12.24
N SER A 132 -11.92 8.18 12.77
CA SER A 132 -12.13 8.05 14.22
C SER A 132 -11.09 7.13 14.89
N VAL A 133 -10.75 6.01 14.25
CA VAL A 133 -9.65 5.11 14.69
C VAL A 133 -8.32 5.86 14.73
N VAL A 134 -8.02 6.65 13.68
CA VAL A 134 -6.80 7.47 13.59
C VAL A 134 -6.75 8.51 14.70
N SER A 135 -7.82 9.28 14.90
CA SER A 135 -7.88 10.32 15.95
C SER A 135 -7.74 9.76 17.37
N ARG A 136 -8.14 8.49 17.58
CA ARG A 136 -7.98 7.80 18.87
C ARG A 136 -6.62 7.13 19.04
N GLY A 137 -5.78 7.12 18.00
CA GLY A 137 -4.50 6.40 18.01
C GLY A 137 -4.65 4.89 18.15
N GLU A 138 -5.79 4.34 17.75
CA GLU A 138 -6.05 2.90 17.80
C GLU A 138 -5.17 2.17 16.77
N CYS A 139 -4.70 0.98 17.12
CA CYS A 139 -3.85 0.17 16.24
C CYS A 139 -4.32 -1.29 16.19
N PHE A 140 -4.07 -1.95 15.06
CA PHE A 140 -4.32 -3.36 14.87
C PHE A 140 -2.97 -4.07 14.72
N GLU A 141 -2.63 -4.95 15.66
CA GLU A 141 -1.30 -5.60 15.72
C GLU A 141 -1.31 -7.07 15.28
N ASP A 142 -2.08 -7.43 14.25
CA ASP A 142 -2.03 -8.80 13.69
C ASP A 142 -0.89 -8.96 12.67
N ARG A 143 0.01 -9.92 12.93
CA ARG A 143 1.15 -10.25 12.04
C ARG A 143 0.92 -11.50 11.19
N ASN A 144 -0.23 -12.17 11.29
CA ASN A 144 -0.46 -13.45 10.61
C ASN A 144 -0.40 -13.28 9.09
N PHE A 145 -0.97 -12.19 8.58
CA PHE A 145 -0.89 -11.86 7.15
C PHE A 145 0.56 -11.69 6.68
N ILE A 146 1.38 -10.94 7.42
CA ILE A 146 2.79 -10.71 7.09
C ILE A 146 3.62 -11.99 7.15
N LYS A 147 3.39 -12.84 8.14
CA LYS A 147 4.09 -14.13 8.26
C LYS A 147 3.74 -15.07 7.10
N ALA A 148 2.49 -15.03 6.63
CA ALA A 148 2.05 -15.87 5.53
C ALA A 148 2.53 -15.37 4.15
N TYR A 149 2.56 -14.04 3.94
CA TYR A 149 2.72 -13.47 2.59
C TYR A 149 3.87 -12.46 2.42
N GLY A 150 4.37 -11.87 3.51
CA GLY A 150 5.34 -10.76 3.44
C GLY A 150 6.76 -11.11 3.91
N THR A 151 6.91 -12.08 4.81
CA THR A 151 8.21 -12.37 5.45
C THR A 151 8.41 -13.87 5.62
N LEU A 152 9.48 -14.42 5.03
CA LEU A 152 9.80 -15.85 5.14
C LEU A 152 10.11 -16.27 6.59
N ASN A 153 10.86 -15.45 7.33
CA ASN A 153 11.30 -15.71 8.70
C ASN A 153 10.99 -14.57 9.69
N ASP A 154 10.41 -13.47 9.21
CA ASP A 154 10.10 -12.27 10.02
C ASP A 154 11.28 -11.71 10.85
N ASP A 155 12.51 -11.83 10.34
CA ASP A 155 13.75 -11.54 11.09
C ASP A 155 14.55 -10.33 10.56
N GLY A 156 14.04 -9.64 9.53
CA GLY A 156 14.72 -8.50 8.90
C GLY A 156 16.01 -8.85 8.12
N CYS A 157 16.37 -10.13 8.01
CA CYS A 157 17.66 -10.58 7.45
C CYS A 157 17.57 -11.01 5.97
N SER A 158 16.53 -10.60 5.24
CA SER A 158 16.32 -11.02 3.84
C SER A 158 17.48 -10.62 2.93
N VAL A 159 18.05 -9.42 3.12
CA VAL A 159 19.23 -8.97 2.36
C VAL A 159 20.44 -9.85 2.66
N MET A 160 20.71 -10.16 3.93
CA MET A 160 21.86 -10.98 4.34
C MET A 160 21.76 -12.40 3.75
N ARG A 161 20.57 -13.02 3.79
CA ARG A 161 20.33 -14.32 3.15
C ARG A 161 20.57 -14.26 1.64
N GLY A 162 20.06 -13.22 0.98
CA GLY A 162 20.29 -13.00 -0.46
C GLY A 162 21.77 -12.90 -0.78
N CYS A 163 22.53 -12.10 -0.02
CA CYS A 163 23.97 -11.98 -0.17
C CYS A 163 24.72 -13.31 0.05
N GLU A 164 24.30 -14.12 1.03
CA GLU A 164 24.90 -15.42 1.29
C GLU A 164 24.71 -16.38 0.11
N VAL A 165 23.50 -16.42 -0.48
CA VAL A 165 23.19 -17.23 -1.65
C VAL A 165 24.00 -16.76 -2.86
N LEU A 166 24.05 -15.45 -3.13
CA LEU A 166 24.84 -14.89 -4.22
C LEU A 166 26.33 -15.23 -4.08
N ARG A 167 26.87 -15.14 -2.86
CA ARG A 167 28.25 -15.56 -2.58
C ARG A 167 28.45 -17.04 -2.92
N LYS A 168 27.55 -17.93 -2.50
CA LYS A 168 27.67 -19.36 -2.84
C LYS A 168 27.70 -19.58 -4.35
N VAL A 169 26.79 -18.95 -5.10
CA VAL A 169 26.74 -19.08 -6.57
C VAL A 169 28.01 -18.57 -7.25
N MET A 170 28.45 -17.35 -6.91
CA MET A 170 29.62 -16.72 -7.54
C MET A 170 30.94 -17.45 -7.27
N PHE A 171 31.07 -18.12 -6.12
CA PHE A 171 32.30 -18.80 -5.73
C PHE A 171 32.29 -20.32 -6.00
N LEU A 172 31.12 -20.96 -6.20
CA LEU A 172 31.05 -22.35 -6.65
C LEU A 172 31.47 -22.50 -8.12
N GLU A 173 31.17 -21.53 -9.00
CA GLU A 173 31.60 -21.56 -10.41
C GLU A 173 33.13 -21.51 -10.61
N LYS A 174 33.88 -21.08 -9.59
CA LYS A 174 35.36 -21.04 -9.66
C LYS A 174 36.03 -22.37 -9.28
N TYR A 175 35.32 -23.32 -8.67
CA TYR A 175 35.93 -24.58 -8.24
C TYR A 175 35.64 -25.78 -9.16
N GLU A 176 34.65 -25.70 -10.06
CA GLU A 176 34.38 -26.77 -11.03
C GLU A 176 35.23 -26.66 -12.31
N ASN A 177 35.81 -25.50 -12.62
CA ASN A 177 36.65 -25.29 -13.82
C ASN A 177 38.17 -25.25 -13.53
N CYS A 178 38.61 -25.52 -12.30
CA CYS A 178 40.06 -25.56 -11.96
C CYS A 178 40.57 -26.97 -11.64
N ALA A 179 39.76 -28.02 -11.83
CA ALA A 179 40.15 -29.42 -11.59
C ALA A 179 40.51 -30.20 -12.87
N VAL A 180 40.66 -29.52 -14.01
CA VAL A 180 41.18 -30.12 -15.25
C VAL A 180 42.30 -29.24 -15.78
N LEU A 181 43.53 -29.50 -15.32
CA LEU A 181 44.80 -29.32 -16.05
C LEU A 181 45.93 -29.98 -15.26
#